data_AF-A0A354SLC1-F1
#
_entry.id   AF-A0A354SLC1-F1
#
_cell.length_a   1.000
_cell.length_b   1.000
_cell.length_c   1.000
_cell.angle_alpha   90.00
_cell.angle_beta   90.00
_cell.angle_gamma   90.00
#
_symmetry.space_group_name_H-M   'P 1'
#
loop_
_entity.id
_entity.type
_entity.pdbx_description
1 polymer ?
#
loop_
_entity_poly.entity_id
_entity_poly.type
_entity_poly.pdbx_seq_one_letter_code
_entity_poly.pdbx_strand_id
1 'polypeptide(L)'
;MVSAEVKPYSNIMIDTAIRVREENPDMKKHFKVIFTSAGDPVGWKDKIKGAGFTWMHVVPSVKGALRCKKAGVDVIVASGHEGGFHTSWEPVHSMILLPAVVDAVSDDHTLVCGAGGFCDGKTLAAALVLGADGAQMGTRFLSTQESDFHQIWKEGVVAAQDRGTLVARGFVGPARWLKTPRSDEHAKNTLAKSPGVFLGTPDDYTTMDMSLIQFEIESIKAVYEGDKEKALMAAGEVAQRINDMPKVNDMVQGI
;
A
#
# COMPACT_ATOMS: atom_id res chain seq x y z
N MET A 1 8.31 -13.09 0.43
CA MET A 1 8.71 -12.34 -0.79
C MET A 1 7.56 -12.44 -1.77
N VAL A 2 7.25 -11.38 -2.52
CA VAL A 2 6.31 -11.54 -3.64
C VAL A 2 6.94 -12.47 -4.66
N SER A 3 6.11 -13.38 -5.18
CA SER A 3 6.53 -14.46 -6.05
C SER A 3 7.26 -13.96 -7.30
N ALA A 4 8.22 -14.75 -7.79
CA ALA A 4 8.91 -14.51 -9.07
C ALA A 4 7.92 -14.35 -10.25
N GLU A 5 6.70 -14.86 -10.09
CA GLU A 5 5.59 -14.78 -11.04
C GLU A 5 5.15 -13.36 -11.38
N VAL A 6 5.36 -12.37 -10.50
CA VAL A 6 4.97 -10.98 -10.81
C VAL A 6 6.04 -10.22 -11.59
N LYS A 7 7.27 -10.74 -11.63
CA LYS A 7 8.42 -10.08 -12.27
C LYS A 7 8.19 -9.76 -13.76
N PRO A 8 7.53 -10.60 -14.57
CA PRO A 8 7.18 -10.25 -15.94
C PRO A 8 6.30 -9.00 -16.02
N TYR A 9 5.27 -8.88 -15.18
CA TYR A 9 4.40 -7.72 -15.15
C TYR A 9 5.14 -6.45 -14.71
N SER A 10 6.03 -6.56 -13.71
CA SER A 10 6.90 -5.44 -13.32
C SER A 10 7.79 -4.95 -14.47
N ASN A 11 8.34 -5.86 -15.28
CA ASN A 11 9.09 -5.49 -16.46
C ASN A 11 8.22 -4.73 -17.46
N ILE A 12 7.03 -5.26 -17.80
CA ILE A 12 6.10 -4.61 -18.73
C ILE A 12 5.79 -3.18 -18.29
N MET A 13 5.49 -2.97 -17.00
CA MET A 13 5.18 -1.64 -16.46
C MET A 13 6.37 -0.69 -16.54
N ILE A 14 7.56 -1.13 -16.11
CA ILE A 14 8.77 -0.29 -16.12
C ILE A 14 9.22 0.02 -17.54
N ASP A 15 9.23 -0.98 -18.44
CA ASP A 15 9.59 -0.78 -19.85
C ASP A 15 8.62 0.16 -20.55
N THR A 16 7.33 0.06 -20.25
CA THR A 16 6.33 0.99 -20.78
C THR A 16 6.56 2.40 -20.26
N ALA A 17 6.86 2.58 -18.97
CA ALA A 17 7.15 3.88 -18.38
C ALA A 17 8.40 4.53 -19.00
N ILE A 18 9.45 3.75 -19.25
CA ILE A 18 10.67 4.20 -19.93
C ILE A 18 10.34 4.62 -21.36
N ARG A 19 9.71 3.73 -22.14
CA ARG A 19 9.36 3.98 -23.54
C ARG A 19 8.54 5.25 -23.70
N VAL A 20 7.50 5.44 -22.88
CA VAL A 20 6.64 6.64 -22.95
C VAL A 20 7.42 7.94 -22.68
N ARG A 21 8.43 7.92 -21.79
CA ARG A 21 9.31 9.08 -21.57
C ARG A 21 10.31 9.30 -22.69
N GLU A 22 10.73 8.26 -23.39
CA GLU A 22 11.63 8.37 -24.53
C GLU A 22 10.91 8.90 -25.77
N GLU A 23 9.67 8.45 -25.99
CA GLU A 23 8.85 8.84 -27.14
C GLU A 23 8.19 10.22 -26.97
N ASN A 24 7.99 10.69 -25.74
CA ASN A 24 7.30 11.96 -25.47
C ASN A 24 8.12 12.88 -24.53
N PRO A 25 8.65 14.02 -25.04
CA PRO A 25 9.40 15.00 -24.25
C PRO A 25 8.63 15.58 -23.05
N ASP A 26 7.32 15.78 -23.18
CA ASP A 26 6.47 16.27 -22.09
C ASP A 26 6.36 15.21 -20.99
N MET A 27 6.21 13.93 -21.37
CA MET A 27 6.24 12.83 -20.40
C MET A 27 7.62 12.74 -19.73
N LYS A 28 8.71 12.95 -20.46
CA LYS A 28 10.05 13.03 -19.86
C LYS A 28 10.16 14.13 -18.81
N LYS A 29 9.43 15.24 -18.96
CA LYS A 29 9.38 16.37 -18.02
C LYS A 29 8.46 16.12 -16.83
N HIS A 30 7.34 15.44 -17.01
CA HIS A 30 6.31 15.32 -15.97
C HIS A 30 6.29 13.95 -15.26
N PHE A 31 6.58 12.86 -15.96
CA PHE A 31 6.63 11.52 -15.37
C PHE A 31 8.03 11.26 -14.78
N LYS A 32 8.27 11.77 -13.57
CA LYS A 32 9.60 11.74 -12.94
C LYS A 32 9.79 10.64 -11.91
N VAL A 33 8.71 10.11 -11.34
CA VAL A 33 8.76 9.20 -10.20
C VAL A 33 8.24 7.84 -10.61
N ILE A 34 8.96 6.77 -10.26
CA ILE A 34 8.44 5.40 -10.24
C ILE A 34 8.27 4.98 -8.79
N PHE A 35 7.07 4.47 -8.49
CA PHE A 35 6.76 3.86 -7.21
C PHE A 35 6.71 2.35 -7.39
N THR A 36 7.50 1.62 -6.61
CA THR A 36 7.38 0.16 -6.54
C THR A 36 7.04 -0.28 -5.12
N SER A 37 6.48 -1.46 -4.98
CA SER A 37 6.18 -2.05 -3.68
C SER A 37 6.30 -3.55 -3.81
N ALA A 38 6.56 -4.19 -2.68
CA ALA A 38 6.64 -5.64 -2.59
C ALA A 38 7.75 -6.24 -3.49
N GLY A 39 8.10 -7.51 -3.25
CA GLY A 39 9.22 -8.14 -3.95
C GLY A 39 10.59 -7.61 -3.51
N ASP A 40 11.59 -7.80 -4.37
CA ASP A 40 12.98 -7.44 -4.10
C ASP A 40 13.44 -6.29 -5.02
N PRO A 41 13.86 -5.14 -4.46
CA PRO A 41 14.34 -4.01 -5.27
C PRO A 41 15.72 -4.27 -5.90
N VAL A 42 16.52 -5.22 -5.38
CA VAL A 42 17.86 -5.46 -5.91
C VAL A 42 17.78 -5.96 -7.37
N GLY A 43 18.58 -5.34 -8.24
CA GLY A 43 18.63 -5.65 -9.69
C GLY A 43 17.80 -4.71 -10.57
N TRP A 44 17.02 -3.79 -10.00
CA TRP A 44 16.22 -2.83 -10.77
C TRP A 44 16.89 -1.46 -10.94
N LYS A 45 18.00 -1.21 -10.22
CA LYS A 45 18.70 0.09 -10.19
C LYS A 45 18.98 0.61 -11.59
N ASP A 46 19.75 -0.13 -12.38
CA ASP A 46 20.21 0.33 -13.70
C ASP A 46 19.04 0.62 -14.64
N LYS A 47 17.96 -0.15 -14.52
CA LYS A 47 16.75 0.04 -15.32
C LYS A 47 15.97 1.30 -14.92
N ILE A 48 15.66 1.46 -13.63
CA ILE A 48 14.82 2.57 -13.14
C ILE A 48 15.63 3.87 -13.04
N LYS A 49 16.77 3.84 -12.35
CA LYS A 49 17.62 5.01 -12.14
C LYS A 49 18.36 5.39 -13.42
N GLY A 50 18.79 4.42 -14.24
CA GLY A 50 19.44 4.70 -15.53
C GLY A 50 18.51 5.41 -16.52
N ALA A 51 17.19 5.17 -16.43
CA ALA A 51 16.19 5.94 -17.17
C ALA A 51 15.88 7.32 -16.55
N GLY A 52 16.58 7.72 -15.48
CA GLY A 52 16.45 9.02 -14.83
C GLY A 52 15.12 9.20 -14.09
N PHE A 53 14.56 8.14 -13.51
CA PHE A 53 13.47 8.24 -12.54
C PHE A 53 14.01 8.52 -11.13
N THR A 54 13.25 9.26 -10.34
CA THR A 54 13.27 9.18 -8.89
C THR A 54 12.53 7.92 -8.48
N TRP A 55 13.14 7.09 -7.64
CA TRP A 55 12.61 5.79 -7.29
C TRP A 55 12.16 5.74 -5.83
N MET A 56 10.88 5.44 -5.62
CA MET A 56 10.29 5.21 -4.31
C MET A 56 9.94 3.73 -4.14
N HIS A 57 10.19 3.14 -2.96
CA HIS A 57 9.86 1.73 -2.68
C HIS A 57 9.22 1.53 -1.31
N VAL A 58 8.08 0.81 -1.26
CA VAL A 58 7.40 0.47 0.00
C VAL A 58 7.99 -0.80 0.63
N VAL A 59 8.30 -0.74 1.93
CA VAL A 59 8.80 -1.86 2.73
C VAL A 59 8.04 -1.99 4.05
N PRO A 60 7.79 -3.23 4.52
CA PRO A 60 7.20 -3.47 5.84
C PRO A 60 8.23 -3.84 6.92
N SER A 61 9.53 -3.71 6.65
CA SER A 61 10.58 -4.15 7.58
C SER A 61 11.91 -3.43 7.37
N VAL A 62 12.72 -3.36 8.43
CA VAL A 62 14.11 -2.88 8.39
C VAL A 62 14.95 -3.69 7.40
N LYS A 63 14.76 -5.01 7.36
CA LYS A 63 15.43 -5.88 6.38
C LYS A 63 15.11 -5.45 4.95
N GLY A 64 13.85 -5.15 4.65
CA GLY A 64 13.43 -4.60 3.35
C GLY A 64 14.08 -3.25 3.06
N ALA A 65 14.10 -2.35 4.05
CA ALA A 65 14.73 -1.04 3.92
C ALA A 65 16.22 -1.13 3.58
N LEU A 66 16.98 -2.01 4.25
CA LEU A 66 18.39 -2.25 3.93
C LEU A 66 18.59 -2.77 2.49
N ARG A 67 17.66 -3.57 1.97
CA ARG A 67 17.69 -3.98 0.56
C ARG A 67 17.43 -2.81 -0.39
N CYS A 68 16.51 -1.91 -0.05
CA CYS A 68 16.26 -0.69 -0.82
C CYS A 68 17.50 0.20 -0.85
N LYS A 69 18.15 0.38 0.31
CA LYS A 69 19.41 1.12 0.42
C LYS A 69 20.47 0.54 -0.50
N LYS A 70 20.67 -0.79 -0.45
CA LYS A 70 21.58 -1.50 -1.36
C LYS A 70 21.21 -1.32 -2.84
N ALA A 71 19.93 -1.27 -3.16
CA ALA A 71 19.44 -1.08 -4.53
C ALA A 71 19.55 0.37 -5.02
N GLY A 72 19.81 1.35 -4.15
CA GLY A 72 19.85 2.77 -4.50
C GLY A 72 18.46 3.37 -4.76
N VAL A 73 17.47 2.96 -3.97
CA VAL A 73 16.16 3.62 -3.89
C VAL A 73 16.35 5.01 -3.27
N ASP A 74 15.65 6.02 -3.81
CA ASP A 74 15.76 7.42 -3.35
C ASP A 74 14.85 7.70 -2.15
N VAL A 75 13.64 7.12 -2.13
CA VAL A 75 12.69 7.27 -1.02
C VAL A 75 12.17 5.90 -0.58
N ILE A 76 12.43 5.54 0.67
CA ILE A 76 11.97 4.31 1.29
C ILE A 76 10.70 4.62 2.06
N VAL A 77 9.61 3.90 1.76
CA VAL A 77 8.34 4.07 2.45
C VAL A 77 8.14 2.94 3.45
N ALA A 78 8.30 3.25 4.73
CA ALA A 78 8.08 2.33 5.84
C ALA A 78 6.58 2.19 6.10
N SER A 79 5.96 1.11 5.62
CA SER A 79 4.53 0.87 5.72
C SER A 79 4.20 -0.06 6.88
N GLY A 80 3.63 0.50 7.95
CA GLY A 80 3.12 -0.27 9.09
C GLY A 80 1.89 -1.10 8.74
N HIS A 81 1.61 -2.09 9.58
CA HIS A 81 0.50 -3.04 9.42
C HIS A 81 -0.89 -2.37 9.52
N GLU A 82 -0.98 -1.14 10.02
CA GLU A 82 -2.17 -0.29 10.04
C GLU A 82 -2.64 0.12 8.63
N GLY A 83 -1.77 -0.01 7.62
CA GLY A 83 -2.04 0.30 6.22
C GLY A 83 -3.22 -0.48 5.64
N GLY A 84 -3.85 0.12 4.62
CA GLY A 84 -4.95 -0.52 3.89
C GLY A 84 -4.45 -1.46 2.80
N PHE A 85 -5.30 -2.41 2.41
CA PHE A 85 -5.01 -3.43 1.41
C PHE A 85 -3.80 -4.27 1.79
N HIS A 86 -2.90 -4.61 0.87
CA HIS A 86 -1.79 -5.53 1.13
C HIS A 86 -0.91 -5.11 2.31
N THR A 87 -0.78 -6.01 3.28
CA THR A 87 0.03 -5.82 4.50
C THR A 87 1.02 -6.98 4.66
N SER A 88 2.00 -6.77 5.54
CA SER A 88 3.01 -7.80 5.86
C SER A 88 2.36 -9.05 6.45
N TRP A 89 2.93 -10.23 6.12
CA TRP A 89 2.67 -11.48 6.82
C TRP A 89 3.01 -11.35 8.31
N GLU A 90 4.18 -10.79 8.61
CA GLU A 90 4.62 -10.55 9.99
C GLU A 90 4.29 -9.09 10.38
N PRO A 91 3.32 -8.85 11.28
CA PRO A 91 2.85 -7.50 11.57
C PRO A 91 3.87 -6.70 12.38
N VAL A 92 4.26 -5.52 11.86
CA VAL A 92 4.97 -4.47 12.59
C VAL A 92 4.25 -3.15 12.33
N HIS A 93 4.02 -2.38 13.38
CA HIS A 93 3.18 -1.19 13.35
C HIS A 93 4.03 0.08 13.23
N SER A 94 3.47 1.14 12.66
CA SER A 94 4.22 2.35 12.27
C SER A 94 4.99 3.00 13.41
N MET A 95 4.46 2.97 14.64
CA MET A 95 5.16 3.52 15.81
C MET A 95 6.51 2.84 16.11
N ILE A 96 6.65 1.56 15.73
CA ILE A 96 7.89 0.79 15.89
C ILE A 96 8.67 0.75 14.58
N LEU A 97 7.98 0.50 13.46
CA LEU A 97 8.60 0.29 12.17
C LEU A 97 9.31 1.55 11.66
N LEU A 98 8.65 2.71 11.76
CA LEU A 98 9.13 3.95 11.16
C LEU A 98 10.49 4.38 11.73
N PRO A 99 10.65 4.62 13.05
CA PRO A 99 11.94 5.03 13.59
C PRO A 99 13.03 3.97 13.36
N ALA A 100 12.68 2.68 13.45
CA ALA A 100 13.65 1.61 13.21
C ALA A 100 14.15 1.57 11.74
N VAL A 101 13.31 1.94 10.78
CA VAL A 101 13.73 2.10 9.38
C VAL A 101 14.59 3.35 9.24
N VAL A 102 14.15 4.49 9.78
CA VAL A 102 14.91 5.75 9.75
C VAL A 102 16.34 5.55 10.25
N ASP A 103 16.49 5.00 11.46
CA ASP A 103 17.80 4.74 12.09
C ASP A 103 18.70 3.83 11.23
N ALA A 104 18.12 2.94 10.43
CA ALA A 104 18.86 1.95 9.67
C ALA A 104 19.34 2.45 8.30
N VAL A 105 18.65 3.41 7.66
CA VAL A 105 18.89 3.72 6.24
C VAL A 105 18.86 5.20 5.87
N SER A 106 18.33 6.08 6.73
CA SER A 106 18.16 7.50 6.42
C SER A 106 19.52 8.21 6.34
N ASP A 107 19.73 8.98 5.28
CA ASP A 107 20.83 9.92 5.11
C ASP A 107 20.51 10.93 3.99
N ASP A 108 21.48 11.80 3.65
CA ASP A 108 21.37 12.85 2.63
C ASP A 108 20.99 12.36 1.22
N HIS A 109 21.03 11.05 0.97
CA HIS A 109 20.74 10.44 -0.33
C HIS A 109 19.56 9.48 -0.31
N THR A 110 18.99 9.18 0.85
CA THR A 110 17.87 8.26 0.98
C THR A 110 16.89 8.77 2.02
N LEU A 111 15.76 9.27 1.52
CA LEU A 111 14.68 9.76 2.36
C LEU A 111 13.83 8.59 2.86
N VAL A 112 13.21 8.76 4.02
CA VAL A 112 12.28 7.79 4.61
C VAL A 112 10.93 8.45 4.84
N CYS A 113 9.86 7.89 4.28
CA CYS A 113 8.48 8.32 4.56
C CYS A 113 7.74 7.25 5.37
N GLY A 114 6.86 7.67 6.28
CA GLY A 114 5.94 6.77 6.99
C GLY A 114 4.69 6.45 6.16
N ALA A 115 4.21 5.21 6.19
CA ALA A 115 2.91 4.81 5.63
C ALA A 115 2.15 3.88 6.58
N GLY A 116 0.82 3.88 6.48
CA GLY A 116 -0.05 3.15 7.40
C GLY A 116 -0.22 3.89 8.73
N GLY A 117 -1.44 4.32 9.06
CA GLY A 117 -1.70 5.10 10.27
C GLY A 117 -1.68 6.63 10.10
N PHE A 118 -1.30 7.15 8.92
CA PHE A 118 -1.21 8.59 8.63
C PHE A 118 -2.41 9.10 7.82
N CYS A 119 -3.07 10.16 8.30
CA CYS A 119 -4.27 10.72 7.66
C CYS A 119 -4.54 12.22 7.91
N ASP A 120 -3.75 12.90 8.75
CA ASP A 120 -3.96 14.30 9.14
C ASP A 120 -2.66 14.96 9.62
N GLY A 121 -2.70 16.27 9.92
CA GLY A 121 -1.53 17.02 10.41
C GLY A 121 -0.92 16.46 11.70
N LYS A 122 -1.72 15.88 12.60
CA LYS A 122 -1.22 15.27 13.85
C LYS A 122 -0.34 14.06 13.56
N THR A 123 -0.81 13.18 12.66
CA THR A 123 -0.06 11.99 12.27
C THR A 123 1.13 12.33 11.40
N LEU A 124 1.04 13.35 10.53
CA LEU A 124 2.20 13.87 9.80
C LEU A 124 3.27 14.40 10.77
N ALA A 125 2.88 15.25 11.73
CA ALA A 125 3.81 15.75 12.74
C ALA A 125 4.47 14.61 13.53
N ALA A 126 3.72 13.56 13.89
CA ALA A 126 4.28 12.37 14.52
C ALA A 126 5.31 11.66 13.63
N ALA A 127 5.05 11.50 12.33
CA ALA A 127 6.03 10.93 11.39
C ALA A 127 7.33 11.75 11.35
N LEU A 128 7.22 13.08 11.26
CA LEU A 128 8.38 13.98 11.24
C LEU A 128 9.18 13.89 12.55
N VAL A 129 8.50 13.84 13.70
CA VAL A 129 9.14 13.66 15.01
C VAL A 129 9.83 12.30 15.14
N LEU A 130 9.30 11.27 14.50
CA LEU A 130 9.93 9.94 14.42
C LEU A 130 11.09 9.87 13.42
N GLY A 131 11.48 11.01 12.82
CA GLY A 131 12.64 11.15 11.94
C GLY A 131 12.36 10.86 10.47
N ALA A 132 11.09 10.77 10.06
CA ALA A 132 10.73 10.65 8.65
C ALA A 132 10.78 12.00 7.94
N ASP A 133 10.98 11.98 6.63
CA ASP A 133 10.95 13.14 5.73
C ASP A 133 9.53 13.47 5.23
N GLY A 134 8.56 12.61 5.54
CA GLY A 134 7.17 12.79 5.16
C GLY A 134 6.29 11.58 5.47
N ALA A 135 5.06 11.61 4.95
CA ALA A 135 4.10 10.52 5.10
C ALA A 135 3.38 10.23 3.77
N GLN A 136 3.09 8.95 3.53
CA GLN A 136 2.22 8.48 2.46
C GLN A 136 0.86 8.12 3.05
N MET A 137 -0.21 8.66 2.46
CA MET A 137 -1.59 8.43 2.90
C MET A 137 -2.39 7.78 1.77
N GLY A 138 -2.95 6.60 2.03
CA GLY A 138 -3.85 5.90 1.08
C GLY A 138 -5.30 6.23 1.36
N THR A 139 -5.83 5.69 2.46
CA THR A 139 -7.24 5.84 2.87
C THR A 139 -7.73 7.29 2.89
N ARG A 140 -6.89 8.25 3.31
CA ARG A 140 -7.25 9.68 3.35
C ARG A 140 -7.48 10.27 1.95
N PHE A 141 -6.62 9.95 0.98
CA PHE A 141 -6.76 10.43 -0.41
C PHE A 141 -7.88 9.69 -1.15
N LEU A 142 -8.14 8.42 -0.83
CA LEU A 142 -9.32 7.71 -1.32
C LEU A 142 -10.61 8.45 -0.92
N SER A 143 -10.68 8.96 0.30
CA SER A 143 -11.82 9.74 0.80
C SER A 143 -11.74 11.23 0.43
N THR A 144 -11.60 11.54 -0.87
CA THR A 144 -11.63 12.91 -1.41
C THR A 144 -12.58 13.02 -2.60
N GLN A 145 -13.07 14.21 -2.95
CA GLN A 145 -14.02 14.37 -4.06
C GLN A 145 -13.46 13.88 -5.40
N GLU A 146 -12.19 14.18 -5.66
CA GLU A 146 -11.47 13.89 -6.89
C GLU A 146 -11.09 12.41 -7.04
N SER A 147 -11.13 11.63 -5.95
CA SER A 147 -10.89 10.19 -6.02
C SER A 147 -11.91 9.50 -6.92
N ASP A 148 -11.40 8.72 -7.86
CA ASP A 148 -12.10 7.94 -8.89
C ASP A 148 -12.62 6.58 -8.39
N PHE A 149 -12.35 6.24 -7.12
CA PHE A 149 -12.95 5.08 -6.48
C PHE A 149 -14.47 5.21 -6.44
N HIS A 150 -15.16 4.07 -6.61
CA HIS A 150 -16.61 4.05 -6.61
C HIS A 150 -17.17 4.62 -5.29
N GLN A 151 -18.30 5.34 -5.38
CA GLN A 151 -18.87 6.10 -4.27
C GLN A 151 -19.10 5.25 -3.01
N ILE A 152 -19.51 3.98 -3.17
CA ILE A 152 -19.73 3.09 -2.02
C ILE A 152 -18.46 2.83 -1.21
N TRP A 153 -17.28 2.86 -1.84
CA TRP A 153 -15.99 2.67 -1.17
C TRP A 153 -15.67 3.87 -0.29
N LYS A 154 -15.85 5.06 -0.85
CA LYS A 154 -15.64 6.34 -0.15
C LYS A 154 -16.59 6.47 1.04
N GLU A 155 -17.88 6.15 0.83
CA GLU A 155 -18.89 6.08 1.88
C GLU A 155 -18.54 5.05 2.96
N GLY A 156 -18.05 3.87 2.57
CA GLY A 156 -17.63 2.83 3.49
C GLY A 156 -16.51 3.30 4.42
N VAL A 157 -15.55 4.07 3.91
CA VAL A 157 -14.49 4.65 4.75
C VAL A 157 -15.07 5.66 5.74
N VAL A 158 -15.89 6.60 5.28
CA VAL A 158 -16.47 7.66 6.13
C VAL A 158 -17.42 7.10 7.19
N ALA A 159 -18.10 5.99 6.89
CA ALA A 159 -18.98 5.29 7.82
C ALA A 159 -18.23 4.42 8.85
N ALA A 160 -16.95 4.13 8.61
CA ALA A 160 -16.17 3.22 9.45
C ALA A 160 -16.05 3.75 10.88
N GLN A 161 -16.41 2.92 11.84
CA GLN A 161 -16.29 3.23 13.27
C GLN A 161 -14.98 2.66 13.84
N ASP A 162 -14.79 2.79 15.16
CA ASP A 162 -13.70 2.12 15.87
C ASP A 162 -13.66 0.61 15.52
N ARG A 163 -12.45 0.08 15.32
CA ARG A 163 -12.20 -1.30 14.89
C ARG A 163 -12.95 -1.68 13.61
N GLY A 164 -13.24 -0.70 12.75
CA GLY A 164 -13.98 -0.84 11.49
C GLY A 164 -13.22 -1.51 10.34
N THR A 165 -12.09 -2.14 10.61
CA THR A 165 -11.35 -2.94 9.62
C THR A 165 -11.03 -4.33 10.16
N LEU A 166 -10.66 -5.24 9.26
CA LEU A 166 -10.12 -6.56 9.57
C LEU A 166 -9.05 -6.95 8.54
N VAL A 167 -8.28 -7.99 8.85
CA VAL A 167 -7.32 -8.59 7.93
C VAL A 167 -7.86 -9.94 7.46
N ALA A 168 -7.78 -10.18 6.15
CA ALA A 168 -8.10 -11.44 5.49
C ALA A 168 -7.10 -11.68 4.36
N ARG A 169 -7.23 -12.79 3.61
CA ARG A 169 -6.37 -13.03 2.44
C ARG A 169 -6.65 -12.00 1.35
N GLY A 170 -5.62 -11.43 0.73
CA GLY A 170 -5.70 -10.67 -0.52
C GLY A 170 -4.95 -11.38 -1.64
N PHE A 171 -4.55 -10.67 -2.69
CA PHE A 171 -3.93 -11.29 -3.87
C PHE A 171 -2.51 -11.79 -3.58
N VAL A 172 -1.65 -10.92 -3.03
CA VAL A 172 -0.23 -11.24 -2.77
C VAL A 172 0.10 -11.65 -1.33
N GLY A 173 -0.88 -11.62 -0.43
CA GLY A 173 -0.71 -11.98 0.98
C GLY A 173 -1.86 -11.45 1.83
N PRO A 174 -1.65 -11.16 3.12
CA PRO A 174 -2.64 -10.50 3.96
C PRO A 174 -3.07 -9.17 3.35
N ALA A 175 -4.36 -8.87 3.44
CA ALA A 175 -4.92 -7.60 3.04
C ALA A 175 -5.93 -7.09 4.08
N ARG A 176 -5.93 -5.77 4.29
CA ARG A 176 -6.82 -5.08 5.22
C ARG A 176 -8.02 -4.48 4.51
N TRP A 177 -9.20 -4.80 5.04
CA TRP A 177 -10.50 -4.48 4.49
C TRP A 177 -11.35 -3.73 5.51
N LEU A 178 -12.23 -2.85 5.04
CA LEU A 178 -13.34 -2.35 5.83
C LEU A 178 -14.22 -3.52 6.29
N LYS A 179 -14.69 -3.45 7.53
CA LYS A 179 -15.52 -4.49 8.13
C LYS A 179 -16.95 -4.40 7.61
N THR A 180 -17.33 -5.38 6.83
CA THR A 180 -18.66 -5.66 6.29
C THR A 180 -18.98 -7.15 6.45
N PRO A 181 -20.26 -7.59 6.31
CA PRO A 181 -20.59 -9.01 6.29
C PRO A 181 -19.76 -9.82 5.27
N ARG A 182 -19.50 -9.22 4.10
CA ARG A 182 -18.65 -9.82 3.05
C ARG A 182 -17.21 -10.02 3.51
N SER A 183 -16.62 -9.03 4.17
CA SER A 183 -15.25 -9.14 4.71
C SER A 183 -15.16 -10.13 5.87
N ASP A 184 -16.22 -10.26 6.69
CA ASP A 184 -16.28 -11.24 7.77
C ASP A 184 -16.38 -12.67 7.22
N GLU A 185 -17.16 -12.86 6.15
CA GLU A 185 -17.17 -14.12 5.38
C GLU A 185 -15.77 -14.44 4.86
N HIS A 186 -15.10 -13.46 4.25
CA HIS A 186 -13.74 -13.64 3.73
C HIS A 186 -12.71 -13.95 4.81
N ALA A 187 -12.82 -13.32 5.98
CA ALA A 187 -11.95 -13.59 7.12
C ALA A 187 -12.14 -15.02 7.65
N LYS A 188 -13.37 -15.54 7.70
CA LYS A 188 -13.66 -16.94 8.05
C LYS A 188 -13.10 -17.90 7.00
N ASN A 189 -13.30 -17.60 5.71
CA ASN A 189 -12.72 -18.39 4.62
C ASN A 189 -11.20 -18.42 4.68
N THR A 190 -10.59 -17.27 4.99
CA THR A 190 -9.14 -17.13 5.20
C THR A 190 -8.68 -18.00 6.36
N LEU A 191 -9.37 -17.97 7.50
CA LEU A 191 -9.01 -18.82 8.65
C LEU A 191 -9.03 -20.31 8.30
N ALA A 192 -10.00 -20.75 7.50
CA ALA A 192 -10.13 -22.15 7.10
C ALA A 192 -9.08 -22.59 6.05
N LYS A 193 -8.66 -21.70 5.14
CA LYS A 193 -7.93 -22.05 3.92
C LYS A 193 -6.52 -21.46 3.82
N SER A 194 -6.25 -20.39 4.55
CA SER A 194 -4.98 -19.67 4.61
C SER A 194 -4.73 -19.13 6.04
N PRO A 195 -4.66 -20.03 7.05
CA PRO A 195 -4.44 -19.60 8.43
C PRO A 195 -3.10 -18.89 8.64
N GLY A 196 -2.14 -19.11 7.72
CA GLY A 196 -0.84 -18.43 7.68
C GLY A 196 -0.94 -16.90 7.70
N VAL A 197 -2.04 -16.32 7.20
CA VAL A 197 -2.33 -14.88 7.28
C VAL A 197 -2.31 -14.36 8.72
N PHE A 198 -2.77 -15.16 9.68
CA PHE A 198 -2.84 -14.78 11.10
C PHE A 198 -1.61 -15.25 11.91
N LEU A 199 -0.81 -16.14 11.34
CA LEU A 199 0.37 -16.73 11.98
C LEU A 199 1.68 -16.13 11.47
N GLY A 200 1.62 -15.21 10.50
CA GLY A 200 2.78 -14.66 9.81
C GLY A 200 3.56 -15.67 8.99
N THR A 201 2.88 -16.71 8.51
CA THR A 201 3.49 -17.74 7.66
C THR A 201 2.96 -17.58 6.23
N PRO A 202 3.80 -17.22 5.25
CA PRO A 202 3.38 -17.11 3.86
C PRO A 202 2.83 -18.42 3.30
N ASP A 203 1.75 -18.33 2.52
CA ASP A 203 1.26 -19.47 1.74
C ASP A 203 2.25 -19.85 0.64
N ASP A 204 2.23 -21.12 0.25
CA ASP A 204 2.82 -21.57 -1.01
C ASP A 204 1.83 -21.30 -2.15
N TYR A 205 2.21 -20.40 -3.06
CA TYR A 205 1.38 -20.00 -4.20
C TYR A 205 1.02 -21.18 -5.12
N THR A 206 1.83 -22.24 -5.16
CA THR A 206 1.59 -23.41 -6.00
C THR A 206 0.49 -24.33 -5.46
N THR A 207 0.16 -24.21 -4.18
CA THR A 207 -0.81 -25.07 -3.49
C THR A 207 -1.95 -24.31 -2.83
N MET A 208 -1.93 -22.97 -2.87
CA MET A 208 -2.95 -22.14 -2.24
C MET A 208 -4.34 -22.32 -2.87
N ASP A 209 -5.38 -22.20 -2.04
CA ASP A 209 -6.76 -22.28 -2.51
C ASP A 209 -7.13 -21.00 -3.29
N MET A 210 -7.14 -21.12 -4.62
CA MET A 210 -7.46 -20.03 -5.55
C MET A 210 -8.88 -19.47 -5.39
N SER A 211 -9.79 -20.16 -4.68
CA SER A 211 -11.12 -19.61 -4.38
C SER A 211 -11.05 -18.35 -3.51
N LEU A 212 -10.00 -18.18 -2.68
CA LEU A 212 -9.79 -16.93 -1.93
C LEU A 212 -9.45 -15.76 -2.86
N ILE A 213 -8.68 -16.03 -3.91
CA ILE A 213 -8.31 -15.03 -4.92
C ILE A 213 -9.51 -14.68 -5.80
N GLN A 214 -10.27 -15.69 -6.22
CA GLN A 214 -11.50 -15.49 -6.98
C GLN A 214 -12.52 -14.70 -6.18
N PHE A 215 -12.66 -14.99 -4.88
CA PHE A 215 -13.53 -14.25 -3.97
C PHE A 215 -13.17 -12.76 -3.91
N GLU A 216 -11.88 -12.44 -3.79
CA GLU A 216 -11.40 -11.06 -3.81
C GLU A 216 -11.70 -10.37 -5.15
N ILE A 217 -11.37 -11.00 -6.28
CA ILE A 217 -11.60 -10.45 -7.62
C ILE A 217 -13.09 -10.13 -7.83
N GLU A 218 -13.98 -11.08 -7.52
CA GLU A 218 -15.42 -10.88 -7.61
C GLU A 218 -15.91 -9.76 -6.70
N SER A 219 -15.37 -9.68 -5.49
CA SER A 219 -15.81 -8.70 -4.50
C SER A 219 -15.31 -7.28 -4.82
N ILE A 220 -14.11 -7.14 -5.40
CA ILE A 220 -13.62 -5.86 -5.91
C ILE A 220 -14.44 -5.43 -7.13
N LYS A 221 -14.76 -6.35 -8.04
CA LYS A 221 -15.63 -6.07 -9.19
C LYS A 221 -17.01 -5.58 -8.74
N ALA A 222 -17.60 -6.23 -7.73
CA ALA A 222 -18.86 -5.83 -7.13
C ALA A 222 -18.85 -4.39 -6.62
N VAL A 223 -17.70 -3.89 -6.14
CA VAL A 223 -17.59 -2.47 -5.72
C VAL A 223 -17.88 -1.52 -6.88
N TYR A 224 -17.28 -1.78 -8.04
CA TYR A 224 -17.45 -0.94 -9.24
C TYR A 224 -18.80 -1.15 -9.94
N GLU A 225 -19.48 -2.26 -9.65
CA GLU A 225 -20.87 -2.51 -10.06
C GLU A 225 -21.90 -1.89 -9.08
N GLY A 226 -21.46 -1.36 -7.94
CA GLY A 226 -22.32 -0.77 -6.92
C GLY A 226 -23.02 -1.78 -6.00
N ASP A 227 -22.63 -3.05 -6.04
CA ASP A 227 -23.19 -4.12 -5.19
C ASP A 227 -22.55 -4.08 -3.79
N LYS A 228 -23.20 -3.38 -2.86
CA LYS A 228 -22.75 -3.23 -1.46
C LYS A 228 -22.70 -4.57 -0.70
N GLU A 229 -23.52 -5.55 -1.06
CA GLU A 229 -23.59 -6.84 -0.36
C GLU A 229 -22.36 -7.70 -0.66
N LYS A 230 -21.81 -7.60 -1.87
CA LYS A 230 -20.62 -8.35 -2.29
C LYS A 230 -19.33 -7.55 -2.28
N ALA A 231 -19.37 -6.28 -1.90
CA ALA A 231 -18.24 -5.38 -1.91
C ALA A 231 -17.14 -5.76 -0.89
N LEU A 232 -15.91 -5.90 -1.36
CA LEU A 232 -14.70 -5.81 -0.53
C LEU A 232 -13.99 -4.50 -0.80
N MET A 233 -13.89 -3.67 0.24
CA MET A 233 -13.36 -2.31 0.16
C MET A 233 -12.14 -2.20 1.06
N ALA A 234 -10.96 -2.02 0.48
CA ALA A 234 -9.72 -1.90 1.24
C ALA A 234 -9.60 -0.54 1.93
N ALA A 235 -9.18 -0.54 3.19
CA ALA A 235 -8.91 0.67 3.95
C ALA A 235 -7.96 0.37 5.10
N GLY A 236 -7.13 1.35 5.46
CA GLY A 236 -6.30 1.31 6.66
C GLY A 236 -7.11 1.56 7.93
N GLU A 237 -6.52 1.28 9.09
CA GLU A 237 -7.15 1.50 10.40
C GLU A 237 -7.53 2.97 10.65
N VAL A 238 -6.90 3.90 9.93
CA VAL A 238 -7.24 5.33 9.91
C VAL A 238 -8.65 5.64 9.42
N ALA A 239 -9.36 4.68 8.80
CA ALA A 239 -10.74 4.88 8.36
C ALA A 239 -11.63 5.42 9.50
N GLN A 240 -11.43 4.93 10.73
CA GLN A 240 -12.15 5.39 11.92
C GLN A 240 -11.92 6.86 12.29
N ARG A 241 -10.93 7.52 11.69
CA ARG A 241 -10.57 8.94 11.90
C ARG A 241 -10.92 9.82 10.69
N ILE A 242 -11.52 9.25 9.65
CA ILE A 242 -11.89 9.94 8.42
C ILE A 242 -13.41 10.03 8.38
N ASN A 243 -13.96 11.24 8.52
CA ASN A 243 -15.40 11.48 8.63
C ASN A 243 -15.96 12.42 7.55
N ASP A 244 -15.16 12.71 6.52
CA ASP A 244 -15.49 13.67 5.46
C ASP A 244 -14.91 13.27 4.10
N MET A 245 -15.37 13.95 3.05
CA MET A 245 -14.87 13.82 1.66
C MET A 245 -14.55 15.22 1.10
N PRO A 246 -13.47 15.87 1.57
CA PRO A 246 -13.07 17.19 1.12
C PRO A 246 -12.52 17.15 -0.31
N LYS A 247 -12.35 18.32 -0.92
CA LYS A 247 -11.47 18.45 -2.10
C LYS A 247 -10.03 18.15 -1.68
N VAL A 248 -9.25 17.56 -2.57
CA VAL A 248 -7.83 17.23 -2.34
C VAL A 248 -7.06 18.48 -1.90
N ASN A 249 -7.25 19.61 -2.58
CA ASN A 249 -6.55 20.84 -2.24
C ASN A 249 -6.84 21.30 -0.80
N ASP A 250 -8.12 21.32 -0.41
CA ASP A 250 -8.53 21.80 0.91
C ASP A 250 -8.01 20.88 2.02
N MET A 251 -8.02 19.56 1.76
CA MET A 251 -7.44 18.56 2.67
C MET A 251 -5.93 18.74 2.84
N VAL A 252 -5.19 18.93 1.75
CA VAL A 252 -3.73 19.12 1.80
C VAL A 252 -3.35 20.43 2.49
N GLN A 253 -4.08 21.52 2.24
CA GLN A 253 -3.84 22.81 2.91
C GLN A 253 -4.18 22.77 4.41
N GLY A 254 -5.02 21.81 4.84
CA GLY A 254 -5.39 21.62 6.24
C GLY A 254 -4.48 20.68 7.04
N ILE A 255 -3.50 20.03 6.39
CA ILE A 255 -2.51 19.15 7.01
C ILE A 255 -1.27 19.97 7.40
#